data_AF-A0A1H8NQ85-F1
#
_entry.id   AF-A0A1H8NQ85-F1
#
_cell.length_a   1.000
_cell.length_b   1.000
_cell.length_c   1.000
_cell.angle_alpha   90.00
_cell.angle_beta   90.00
_cell.angle_gamma   90.00
#
_symmetry.space_group_name_H-M   'P 1'
#
loop_
_entity.id
_entity.type
_entity.pdbx_description
1 polymer ?
#
loop_
_entity_poly.entity_id
_entity_poly.type
_entity_poly.pdbx_seq_one_letter_code
_entity_poly.pdbx_strand_id
1 'polypeptide(L)'
;MKIYASAGSLSRVHRATLGIFASLCPIVASPAHGDVISTIQTPPSQVIEDLSTSETLYELSLANLIATNCEIEGVKAGDAALIAGTAQTVASHMGLSVDDYFSTYLQPALQEISAPDACEKHAETTRDIALKLQELGGSVIE
;
A
#
# COMPACT_ATOMS: atom_id res chain seq x y z
N MET A 1 -42.75 43.44 -15.28
CA MET A 1 -43.12 44.68 -15.99
C MET A 1 -42.96 45.86 -15.05
N LYS A 2 -42.41 46.97 -15.58
CA LYS A 2 -42.06 48.28 -14.99
C LYS A 2 -40.67 48.44 -14.34
N ILE A 3 -40.00 49.41 -14.93
CA ILE A 3 -38.68 50.01 -14.75
C ILE A 3 -38.82 51.26 -13.86
N TYR A 4 -37.68 51.83 -13.45
CA TYR A 4 -37.34 53.23 -13.11
C TYR A 4 -36.89 53.41 -11.64
N ALA A 5 -35.93 54.24 -11.27
CA ALA A 5 -34.68 54.82 -11.83
C ALA A 5 -34.26 55.95 -10.88
N SER A 6 -32.95 56.25 -10.83
CA SER A 6 -32.35 57.55 -10.43
C SER A 6 -32.40 57.88 -8.92
N ALA A 7 -31.47 58.55 -8.24
CA ALA A 7 -30.17 59.21 -8.46
C ALA A 7 -29.54 59.23 -7.04
N GLY A 8 -28.24 59.31 -6.75
CA GLY A 8 -27.11 59.98 -7.36
C GLY A 8 -26.13 60.37 -6.24
N SER A 9 -24.96 60.87 -6.65
CA SER A 9 -23.99 61.66 -5.88
C SER A 9 -22.72 60.99 -5.33
N LEU A 10 -21.70 61.06 -6.21
CA LEU A 10 -20.39 61.70 -6.00
C LEU A 10 -19.36 61.10 -5.00
N SER A 11 -18.32 60.57 -5.64
CA SER A 11 -16.91 60.93 -5.41
C SER A 11 -16.24 60.50 -4.10
N ARG A 12 -15.38 59.48 -4.21
CA ARG A 12 -13.95 59.66 -3.89
C ARG A 12 -13.11 58.61 -4.60
N VAL A 13 -12.42 59.07 -5.65
CA VAL A 13 -11.29 58.38 -6.25
C VAL A 13 -10.20 58.29 -5.17
N HIS A 14 -9.91 57.09 -4.69
CA HIS A 14 -8.60 56.78 -4.10
C HIS A 14 -7.93 55.75 -4.99
N ARG A 15 -7.07 56.28 -5.86
CA ARG A 15 -6.01 55.55 -6.53
C ARG A 15 -5.12 54.95 -5.43
N ALA A 16 -5.13 53.63 -5.29
CA ALA A 16 -4.13 52.91 -4.52
C ALA A 16 -3.73 51.68 -5.35
N THR A 17 -2.79 51.96 -6.26
CA THR A 17 -1.65 51.11 -6.62
C THR A 17 -1.88 49.59 -6.61
N LEU A 18 -2.03 49.02 -7.81
CA LEU A 18 -1.72 47.62 -8.09
C LEU A 18 -0.30 47.30 -7.59
N GLY A 19 -0.19 46.57 -6.49
CA GLY A 19 1.02 45.88 -6.10
C GLY A 19 1.00 44.47 -6.69
N ILE A 20 1.58 44.29 -7.87
CA ILE A 20 1.85 42.96 -8.42
C ILE A 20 3.06 42.42 -7.65
N PHE A 21 2.83 41.66 -6.58
CA PHE A 21 3.85 40.78 -6.03
C PHE A 21 3.92 39.53 -6.90
N ALA A 22 4.85 39.53 -7.86
CA ALA A 22 5.28 38.32 -8.53
C ALA A 22 6.08 37.47 -7.53
N SER A 23 5.39 36.67 -6.72
CA SER A 23 6.02 35.60 -5.95
C SER A 23 6.56 34.56 -6.92
N LEU A 24 7.86 34.64 -7.24
CA LEU A 24 8.59 33.50 -7.77
C LEU A 24 8.57 32.40 -6.70
N CYS A 25 7.69 31.42 -6.86
CA CYS A 25 7.75 30.18 -6.11
C CYS A 25 8.79 29.29 -6.79
N PRO A 26 9.98 29.04 -6.22
CA PRO A 26 10.88 28.05 -6.77
C PRO A 26 10.19 26.69 -6.61
N ILE A 27 9.76 26.12 -7.73
CA ILE A 27 9.34 24.72 -7.78
C ILE A 27 10.61 23.91 -7.53
N VAL A 28 10.87 23.60 -6.27
CA VAL A 28 11.80 22.55 -5.89
C VAL A 28 11.15 21.24 -6.32
N ALA A 29 11.45 20.80 -7.53
CA ALA A 29 11.12 19.46 -7.97
C ALA A 29 11.93 18.51 -7.08
N SER A 30 11.28 17.91 -6.09
CA SER A 30 11.86 16.77 -5.39
C SER A 30 12.21 15.71 -6.45
N PRO A 31 13.44 15.17 -6.47
CA PRO A 31 13.72 14.05 -7.36
C PRO A 31 12.74 12.94 -7.02
N ALA A 32 11.93 12.52 -7.99
CA ALA A 32 11.23 11.26 -7.90
C ALA A 32 12.32 10.18 -7.82
N HIS A 33 12.51 9.59 -6.64
CA HIS A 33 13.29 8.38 -6.52
C HIS A 33 12.64 7.36 -7.46
N GLY A 34 13.34 6.98 -8.53
CA GLY A 34 12.85 5.93 -9.41
C GLY A 34 12.66 4.68 -8.56
N ASP A 35 11.46 4.11 -8.60
CA ASP A 35 11.20 2.79 -8.01
C ASP A 35 12.26 1.83 -8.54
N VAL A 36 13.15 1.39 -7.67
CA VAL A 36 14.01 0.25 -7.96
C VAL A 36 13.05 -0.92 -8.15
N ILE A 37 12.97 -1.45 -9.38
CA ILE A 37 12.14 -2.60 -9.66
C ILE A 37 12.83 -3.81 -9.03
N SER A 38 12.51 -4.08 -7.77
CA SER A 38 12.98 -5.29 -7.11
C SER A 38 12.40 -6.52 -7.79
N THR A 39 13.25 -7.48 -8.14
CA THR A 39 12.81 -8.79 -8.60
C THR A 39 12.53 -9.68 -7.39
N ILE A 40 11.34 -10.26 -7.33
CA ILE A 40 10.97 -11.18 -6.25
C ILE A 40 11.22 -12.62 -6.70
N GLN A 41 12.02 -13.34 -5.91
CA GLN A 41 12.17 -14.78 -6.03
C GLN A 41 11.45 -15.43 -4.86
N THR A 42 10.41 -16.21 -5.13
CA THR A 42 9.70 -16.99 -4.10
C THR A 42 10.53 -18.22 -3.68
N PRO A 43 10.21 -18.84 -2.52
CA PRO A 43 10.81 -20.11 -2.14
C PRO A 43 10.71 -21.17 -3.26
N PRO A 44 11.66 -22.13 -3.32
CA PRO A 44 11.68 -23.15 -4.36
C PRO A 44 10.45 -24.06 -4.29
N SER A 45 10.10 -24.72 -5.40
CA SER A 45 8.84 -25.48 -5.54
C SER A 45 8.62 -26.54 -4.46
N GLN A 46 9.66 -27.22 -3.99
CA GLN A 46 9.53 -28.21 -2.91
C GLN A 46 9.07 -27.58 -1.59
N VAL A 47 9.54 -26.35 -1.30
CA VAL A 47 9.09 -25.60 -0.13
C VAL A 47 7.67 -25.08 -0.34
N ILE A 48 7.32 -24.64 -1.56
CA ILE A 48 5.94 -24.24 -1.88
C ILE A 48 4.96 -25.39 -1.62
N GLU A 49 5.33 -26.63 -1.95
CA GLU A 49 4.54 -27.82 -1.64
C GLU A 49 4.29 -27.95 -0.13
N ASP A 50 5.33 -27.81 0.70
CA ASP A 50 5.22 -27.86 2.16
C ASP A 50 4.38 -26.71 2.74
N LEU A 51 4.45 -25.52 2.13
CA LEU A 51 3.65 -24.34 2.49
C LEU A 51 2.20 -24.41 2.00
N SER A 52 1.83 -25.40 1.17
CA SER A 52 0.51 -25.50 0.53
C SER A 52 -0.57 -26.06 1.45
N THR A 53 -0.74 -25.40 2.60
CA THR A 53 -1.83 -25.67 3.55
C THR A 53 -2.79 -24.50 3.61
N SER A 54 -4.04 -24.77 3.99
CA SER A 54 -5.05 -23.72 4.15
C SER A 54 -4.67 -22.72 5.25
N GLU A 55 -4.04 -23.18 6.32
CA GLU A 55 -3.60 -22.32 7.42
C GLU A 55 -2.48 -21.38 6.95
N THR A 56 -1.43 -21.92 6.34
CA THR A 56 -0.31 -21.14 5.81
C THR A 56 -0.76 -20.13 4.76
N LEU A 57 -1.67 -20.50 3.84
CA LEU A 57 -2.16 -19.55 2.84
C LEU A 57 -2.97 -18.40 3.47
N TYR A 58 -3.75 -18.68 4.52
CA TYR A 58 -4.43 -17.63 5.28
C TYR A 58 -3.43 -16.70 5.97
N GLU A 59 -2.43 -17.26 6.67
CA GLU A 59 -1.39 -16.49 7.35
C GLU A 59 -0.60 -15.61 6.39
N LEU A 60 -0.19 -16.14 5.24
CA LEU A 60 0.49 -15.37 4.19
C LEU A 60 -0.39 -14.25 3.64
N SER A 61 -1.69 -14.51 3.46
CA SER A 61 -2.65 -13.52 2.98
C SER A 61 -2.84 -12.38 3.98
N LEU A 62 -2.95 -12.70 5.27
CA LEU A 62 -3.03 -11.71 6.35
C LEU A 62 -1.72 -10.93 6.50
N ALA A 63 -0.58 -11.62 6.52
CA ALA A 63 0.73 -10.99 6.62
C ALA A 63 1.01 -10.05 5.45
N ASN A 64 0.59 -10.39 4.22
CA ASN A 64 0.67 -9.48 3.08
C ASN A 64 -0.11 -8.17 3.34
N LEU A 65 -1.37 -8.29 3.77
CA LEU A 65 -2.20 -7.12 4.06
C LEU A 65 -1.60 -6.28 5.18
N ILE A 66 -1.11 -6.91 6.25
CA ILE A 66 -0.46 -6.23 7.38
C ILE A 66 0.83 -5.54 6.93
N ALA A 67 1.73 -6.22 6.23
CA ALA A 67 2.99 -5.64 5.73
C ALA A 67 2.77 -4.50 4.73
N THR A 68 1.68 -4.55 3.95
CA THR A 68 1.37 -3.52 2.96
C THR A 68 0.73 -2.27 3.58
N ASN A 69 0.02 -2.40 4.70
CA ASN A 69 -0.81 -1.31 5.26
C ASN A 69 -0.34 -0.80 6.63
N CYS A 70 0.59 -1.49 7.28
CA CYS A 70 1.09 -1.14 8.62
C CYS A 70 2.58 -0.80 8.56
N GLU A 71 3.01 0.18 9.37
CA GLU A 71 4.43 0.44 9.60
C GLU A 71 4.97 -0.56 10.63
N ILE A 72 5.82 -1.48 10.18
CA ILE A 72 6.41 -2.54 11.03
C ILE A 72 7.92 -2.39 10.98
N GLU A 73 8.53 -2.17 12.14
CA GLU A 73 9.99 -2.06 12.24
C GLU A 73 10.67 -3.30 11.65
N GLY A 74 11.66 -3.09 10.78
CA GLY A 74 12.43 -4.18 10.17
C GLY A 74 11.75 -4.90 9.00
N VAL A 75 10.50 -4.57 8.66
CA VAL A 75 9.84 -5.05 7.44
C VAL A 75 9.94 -3.98 6.35
N LYS A 76 10.42 -4.36 5.17
CA LYS A 76 10.60 -3.47 4.01
C LYS A 76 9.52 -3.71 2.96
N ALA A 77 9.39 -2.79 2.01
CA ALA A 77 8.48 -2.95 0.86
C ALA A 77 8.75 -4.24 0.06
N GLY A 78 10.02 -4.60 -0.10
CA GLY A 78 10.40 -5.87 -0.73
C GLY A 78 9.89 -7.10 0.01
N ASP A 79 9.84 -7.06 1.35
CA ASP A 79 9.36 -8.18 2.17
C ASP A 79 7.85 -8.39 1.99
N ALA A 80 7.07 -7.30 1.94
CA ALA A 80 5.65 -7.36 1.61
C ALA A 80 5.43 -8.00 0.23
N ALA A 81 6.23 -7.63 -0.77
CA ALA A 81 6.17 -8.21 -2.10
C ALA A 81 6.58 -9.70 -2.13
N LEU A 82 7.57 -10.11 -1.32
CA LEU A 82 7.95 -11.51 -1.15
C LEU A 82 6.82 -12.34 -0.54
N ILE A 83 6.17 -11.83 0.52
CA ILE A 83 5.02 -12.48 1.15
C ILE A 83 3.88 -12.63 0.13
N ALA A 84 3.52 -11.54 -0.56
CA ALA A 84 2.46 -11.54 -1.56
C ALA A 84 2.73 -12.53 -2.71
N GLY A 85 3.94 -12.50 -3.27
CA GLY A 85 4.34 -13.41 -4.34
C GLY A 85 4.32 -14.86 -3.90
N THR A 86 4.73 -15.14 -2.66
CA THR A 86 4.68 -16.51 -2.10
C THR A 86 3.25 -16.97 -1.90
N ALA A 87 2.37 -16.12 -1.35
CA ALA A 87 0.94 -16.43 -1.19
C ALA A 87 0.28 -16.79 -2.53
N GLN A 88 0.55 -16.00 -3.57
CA GLN A 88 0.04 -16.25 -4.92
C GLN A 88 0.56 -17.56 -5.51
N THR A 89 1.84 -17.88 -5.28
CA THR A 89 2.47 -19.12 -5.75
C THR A 89 1.88 -20.33 -5.04
N VAL A 90 1.67 -20.25 -3.72
CA VAL A 90 0.99 -21.29 -2.92
C VAL A 90 -0.45 -21.50 -3.38
N ALA A 91 -1.23 -20.43 -3.55
CA ALA A 91 -2.62 -20.51 -4.03
C ALA A 91 -2.69 -21.17 -5.43
N SER A 92 -1.76 -20.82 -6.32
CA SER A 92 -1.65 -21.44 -7.63
C SER A 92 -1.28 -22.92 -7.54
N HIS A 93 -0.37 -23.30 -6.64
CA HIS A 93 0.02 -24.70 -6.44
C HIS A 93 -1.15 -25.53 -5.88
N MET A 94 -1.96 -24.95 -4.99
CA MET A 94 -3.19 -25.56 -4.47
C MET A 94 -4.31 -25.66 -5.52
N GLY A 95 -4.13 -25.10 -6.72
CA GLY A 95 -5.12 -25.14 -7.80
C GLY A 95 -6.35 -24.27 -7.55
N LEU A 96 -6.23 -23.23 -6.73
CA LEU A 96 -7.35 -22.33 -6.41
C LEU A 96 -7.66 -21.42 -7.59
N SER A 97 -8.96 -21.19 -7.81
CA SER A 97 -9.39 -20.08 -8.66
C SER A 97 -9.16 -18.73 -7.97
N VAL A 98 -9.20 -17.63 -8.73
CA VAL A 98 -9.11 -16.29 -8.14
C VAL A 98 -10.27 -16.04 -7.16
N ASP A 99 -11.48 -16.51 -7.49
CA ASP A 99 -12.66 -16.34 -6.65
C ASP A 99 -12.55 -17.16 -5.36
N ASP A 100 -12.06 -18.39 -5.43
CA ASP A 100 -11.84 -19.24 -4.24
C ASP A 100 -10.74 -18.66 -3.37
N TYR A 101 -9.62 -18.21 -3.96
CA TYR A 101 -8.54 -17.57 -3.22
C TYR A 101 -9.03 -16.30 -2.52
N PHE A 102 -9.77 -15.45 -3.23
CA PHE A 102 -10.32 -14.23 -2.67
C PHE A 102 -11.31 -14.50 -1.54
N SER A 103 -12.34 -15.28 -1.79
CA SER A 103 -13.44 -15.50 -0.83
C SER A 103 -13.02 -16.30 0.40
N THR A 104 -12.09 -17.25 0.24
CA THR A 104 -11.69 -18.17 1.32
C THR A 104 -10.53 -17.61 2.15
N TYR A 105 -9.64 -16.81 1.56
CA TYR A 105 -8.40 -16.38 2.23
C TYR A 105 -8.26 -14.86 2.33
N LEU A 106 -8.38 -14.13 1.22
CA LEU A 106 -8.20 -12.68 1.24
C LEU A 106 -9.34 -11.96 1.96
N GLN A 107 -10.59 -12.36 1.75
CA GLN A 107 -11.74 -11.70 2.36
C GLN A 107 -11.75 -11.86 3.90
N PRO A 108 -11.53 -13.05 4.48
CA PRO A 108 -11.35 -13.17 5.92
C PRO A 108 -10.15 -12.39 6.45
N ALA A 109 -9.02 -12.39 5.74
CA ALA A 109 -7.85 -11.61 6.13
C ALA A 109 -8.11 -10.08 6.10
N LEU A 110 -8.89 -9.61 5.11
CA LEU A 110 -9.36 -8.22 5.03
C LEU A 110 -10.27 -7.84 6.20
N GLN A 111 -11.08 -8.78 6.70
CA GLN A 111 -11.88 -8.57 7.90
C GLN A 111 -10.98 -8.47 9.14
N GLU A 112 -9.98 -9.34 9.27
CA GLU A 112 -9.05 -9.32 10.41
C GLU A 112 -8.23 -8.02 10.47
N ILE A 113 -7.67 -7.54 9.34
CA ILE A 113 -6.92 -6.27 9.31
C ILE A 113 -7.79 -5.04 9.61
N SER A 114 -9.12 -5.14 9.45
CA SER A 114 -10.02 -4.02 9.73
C SER A 114 -10.19 -3.73 11.23
N ALA A 115 -9.70 -4.62 12.11
CA ALA A 115 -9.69 -4.37 13.54
C ALA A 115 -8.73 -3.21 13.90
N PRO A 116 -9.10 -2.34 14.85
CA PRO A 116 -8.33 -1.12 15.16
C PRO A 116 -6.93 -1.40 15.72
N ASP A 117 -6.71 -2.58 16.28
CA ASP A 117 -5.45 -3.05 16.86
C ASP A 117 -4.71 -4.05 15.96
N ALA A 118 -5.18 -4.31 14.74
CA ALA A 118 -4.62 -5.34 13.87
C ALA A 118 -3.13 -5.16 13.57
N CYS A 119 -2.69 -3.93 13.30
CA CYS A 119 -1.27 -3.65 13.03
C CYS A 119 -0.37 -4.01 14.23
N GLU A 120 -0.75 -3.63 15.45
CA GLU A 120 0.02 -3.96 16.66
C GLU A 120 0.01 -5.47 16.91
N LYS A 121 -1.18 -6.07 16.83
CA LYS A 121 -1.41 -7.50 17.09
C LYS A 121 -0.60 -8.42 16.17
N HIS A 122 -0.44 -8.05 14.90
CA HIS A 122 0.12 -8.93 13.86
C HIS A 122 1.53 -8.51 13.40
N ALA A 123 2.10 -7.43 13.95
CA ALA A 123 3.41 -6.91 13.54
C ALA A 123 4.56 -7.91 13.72
N GLU A 124 4.62 -8.59 14.87
CA GLU A 124 5.69 -9.56 15.17
C GLU A 124 5.60 -10.77 14.23
N THR A 125 4.42 -11.41 14.17
CA THR A 125 4.19 -12.56 13.29
C THR A 125 4.47 -12.25 11.82
N THR A 126 4.10 -11.06 11.34
CA THR A 126 4.36 -10.66 9.93
C THR A 126 5.85 -10.56 9.64
N ARG A 127 6.63 -10.02 10.58
CA ARG A 127 8.09 -9.94 10.47
C ARG A 127 8.73 -11.32 10.47
N ASP A 128 8.26 -12.20 11.35
CA ASP A 128 8.76 -13.57 11.44
C ASP A 128 8.46 -14.36 10.16
N ILE A 129 7.28 -14.17 9.57
CA ILE A 129 6.94 -14.74 8.26
C ILE A 129 7.90 -14.24 7.18
N ALA A 130 8.15 -12.92 7.08
CA ALA A 130 9.08 -12.37 6.11
C ALA A 130 10.48 -13.00 6.22
N LEU A 131 11.03 -13.03 7.44
CA LEU A 131 12.32 -13.65 7.74
C LEU A 131 12.31 -15.13 7.38
N LYS A 132 11.22 -15.84 7.72
CA LYS A 132 11.11 -17.26 7.44
C LYS A 132 11.11 -17.57 5.95
N LEU A 133 10.40 -16.77 5.15
CA LEU A 133 10.40 -16.93 3.70
C LEU A 133 11.80 -16.72 3.10
N GLN A 134 12.57 -15.78 3.64
CA GLN A 134 13.97 -15.58 3.24
C GLN A 134 14.86 -16.77 3.60
N GLU A 135 14.75 -17.30 4.82
CA GLU A 135 15.47 -18.52 5.24
C GLU A 135 15.14 -19.73 4.36
N LEU A 136 13.90 -19.80 3.88
CA LEU A 136 13.40 -20.84 3.00
C LEU A 136 13.78 -20.65 1.53
N GLY A 137 14.64 -19.67 1.22
CA GLY A 137 15.18 -19.45 -0.13
C GLY A 137 14.40 -18.45 -0.97
N GLY A 138 13.41 -17.77 -0.39
CA GLY A 138 12.85 -16.56 -0.97
C GLY A 138 13.85 -15.40 -0.91
N SER A 139 13.80 -14.48 -1.86
CA SER A 139 14.65 -13.29 -1.83
C SER A 139 14.04 -12.10 -2.57
N VAL A 140 14.43 -10.93 -2.13
CA VAL A 140 14.20 -9.65 -2.81
C VAL A 140 15.52 -9.28 -3.47
N ILE A 141 15.54 -9.26 -4.79
CA ILE A 141 16.72 -8.90 -5.59
C ILE A 141 16.55 -7.44 -5.99
N GLU A 142 17.31 -6.56 -5.36
CA GLU A 142 17.34 -5.11 -5.62
C GLU A 142 18.38 -4.72 -6.69
#